data_AF-A0A538AWS8-F1
#
_entry.id   AF-A0A538AWS8-F1
#
_cell.length_a   1.000
_cell.length_b   1.000
_cell.length_c   1.000
_cell.angle_alpha   90.00
_cell.angle_beta   90.00
_cell.angle_gamma   90.00
#
_symmetry.space_group_name_H-M   'P 1'
#
loop_
_entity.id
_entity.type
_entity.pdbx_description
1 polymer ?
#
loop_
_entity_poly.entity_id
_entity_poly.type
_entity_poly.pdbx_seq_one_letter_code
_entity_poly.pdbx_strand_id
1 'polypeptide(L)' 'MAGAMTELMCAKCGGLADGWKCAICGSEALQHDSNHLHVGSDRYCTLKCAQCEEADVLCTCVG' A
#
# COMPACT_ATOMS: atom_id res chain seq x y z
N MET A 1 18.39 -4.11 -18.46
CA MET A 1 18.17 -5.11 -17.39
C MET A 1 16.93 -4.66 -16.65
N ALA A 2 15.76 -5.19 -17.03
CA ALA A 2 14.52 -4.88 -16.33
C ALA A 2 14.56 -5.65 -15.00
N GLY A 3 14.84 -4.95 -13.91
CA GLY A 3 14.72 -5.53 -12.59
C GLY A 3 13.30 -6.04 -12.43
N ALA A 4 13.14 -7.28 -11.99
CA ALA A 4 11.85 -7.83 -11.65
C ALA A 4 11.19 -6.89 -10.63
N MET A 5 10.27 -6.05 -11.10
CA MET A 5 9.28 -5.48 -10.21
C MET A 5 8.42 -6.67 -9.85
N THR A 6 8.75 -7.33 -8.74
CA THR A 6 7.90 -8.36 -8.16
C THR A 6 6.50 -7.76 -8.15
N GLU A 7 5.59 -8.30 -8.96
CA GLU A 7 4.22 -7.79 -9.04
C GLU A 7 3.65 -7.84 -7.63
N LEU A 8 3.53 -6.68 -6.99
CA LEU A 8 3.10 -6.61 -5.61
C LEU A 8 1.60 -6.90 -5.63
N MET A 9 1.15 -7.81 -4.77
CA MET A 9 -0.24 -8.25 -4.72
C MET A 9 -0.92 -7.67 -3.49
N CYS A 10 -2.17 -7.25 -3.66
CA CYS A 10 -3.01 -6.85 -2.53
C CYS A 10 -3.33 -8.07 -1.66
N ALA A 11 -3.09 -7.96 -0.35
CA ALA A 11 -3.34 -9.02 0.60
C ALA A 11 -4.83 -9.38 0.74
N LYS A 12 -5.76 -8.47 0.41
CA LYS A 12 -7.21 -8.69 0.53
C LYS A 12 -7.85 -9.42 -0.64
N CYS A 13 -7.51 -9.05 -1.88
CA CYS A 13 -8.17 -9.61 -3.06
C CYS A 13 -7.24 -10.39 -3.98
N GLY A 14 -5.93 -10.41 -3.70
CA GLY A 14 -4.92 -11.05 -4.56
C GLY A 14 -4.74 -10.36 -5.91
N GLY A 15 -5.33 -9.18 -6.10
CA GLY A 15 -5.15 -8.39 -7.32
C GLY A 15 -3.84 -7.61 -7.31
N LEU A 16 -3.44 -7.10 -8.47
CA LEU A 16 -2.25 -6.26 -8.62
C LEU A 16 -2.36 -5.01 -7.74
N ALA A 17 -1.28 -4.71 -7.04
CA ALA A 17 -1.10 -3.50 -6.26
C ALA A 17 -0.04 -2.62 -6.92
N ASP A 18 -0.27 -1.30 -6.91
CA ASP A 18 0.56 -0.33 -7.59
C ASP A 18 0.83 0.89 -6.69
N GLY A 19 2.07 1.38 -6.77
CA GLY A 19 2.54 2.57 -6.07
C GLY A 19 2.43 2.50 -4.55
N TRP A 20 2.94 3.50 -3.85
CA TRP A 20 2.74 3.65 -2.41
C TRP A 20 1.77 4.79 -2.16
N LYS A 21 0.76 4.58 -1.31
CA LYS A 21 -0.19 5.58 -0.84
C LYS A 21 -0.24 5.63 0.67
N CYS A 22 -0.31 6.84 1.21
CA CYS A 22 -0.60 7.03 2.62
C CYS A 22 -2.02 6.53 2.92
N ALA A 23 -2.15 5.60 3.86
CA ALA A 23 -3.43 5.06 4.29
C ALA A 23 -4.31 6.05 5.07
N ILE A 24 -3.80 7.25 5.37
CA ILE A 24 -4.55 8.29 6.09
C ILE A 24 -5.04 9.36 5.12
N CYS A 25 -4.14 9.94 4.32
CA CYS A 25 -4.48 11.05 3.44
C CYS A 25 -4.63 10.67 1.96
N GLY A 26 -4.27 9.45 1.56
CA GLY A 26 -4.38 8.97 0.17
C GLY A 26 -3.34 9.55 -0.81
N SER A 27 -2.42 10.39 -0.32
CA SER A 27 -1.31 10.94 -1.12
C SER A 27 -0.36 9.84 -1.57
N GLU A 28 0.15 9.97 -2.80
CA GLU A 28 1.14 9.07 -3.36
C GLU A 28 2.54 9.36 -2.81
N ALA A 29 3.27 8.30 -2.51
CA ALA A 29 4.65 8.31 -2.08
C ALA A 29 5.49 7.57 -3.13
N LEU A 30 6.73 8.05 -3.33
CA LEU A 30 7.68 7.41 -4.24
C LEU A 30 8.21 6.07 -3.71
N GLN A 31 8.15 5.87 -2.38
CA GLN A 31 8.68 4.69 -1.71
C GLN A 31 7.92 4.40 -0.41
N HIS A 32 7.98 3.15 0.04
CA HIS A 32 7.59 2.77 1.38
C HIS A 32 8.62 3.29 2.40
N ASP A 33 8.13 3.96 3.44
CA ASP A 33 8.92 4.31 4.61
C ASP A 33 8.17 3.81 5.84
N SER A 34 8.70 2.73 6.44
CA SER A 34 8.12 2.11 7.63
C SER A 34 8.20 3.00 8.86
N ASN A 35 9.00 4.07 8.83
CA ASN A 35 9.09 5.07 9.90
C ASN A 35 8.26 6.32 9.61
N HIS A 36 7.57 6.37 8.47
CA HIS A 36 6.67 7.47 8.12
C HIS A 36 5.40 7.37 8.96
N LEU A 37 5.47 7.90 10.18
CA LEU A 37 4.37 8.02 11.10
C LEU A 37 3.64 9.34 10.85
N HIS A 38 2.33 9.29 10.71
CA HIS A 38 1.51 10.49 10.88
C HIS A 38 1.39 10.80 12.38
N VAL A 39 1.38 12.08 12.74
CA VAL A 39 1.24 12.52 14.14
C VAL A 39 0.02 11.83 14.78
N GLY A 40 0.27 10.93 15.74
CA GLY A 40 -0.76 10.19 16.45
C GLY A 40 -1.29 8.93 15.74
N SER A 41 -0.66 8.44 14.67
CA SER A 41 -1.00 7.17 14.02
C SER A 41 0.24 6.34 13.68
N ASP A 42 0.13 5.05 13.91
CA ASP A 42 1.10 4.01 13.53
C ASP A 42 0.96 3.54 12.07
N ARG A 43 0.07 4.17 11.28
CA ARG A 43 -0.12 3.84 9.86
C ARG A 43 0.92 4.54 8.99
N TYR A 44 1.58 3.75 8.16
CA TYR A 44 2.56 4.17 7.18
C TYR A 44 2.03 4.04 5.74
N CYS A 45 2.79 4.56 4.77
CA CYS A 45 2.48 4.41 3.34
C CYS A 45 2.50 2.94 2.94
N THR A 46 1.45 2.48 2.26
CA THR A 46 1.27 1.09 1.82
C THR A 46 0.81 1.06 0.36
N LEU A 47 0.75 -0.10 -0.26
CA LEU A 47 0.40 -0.20 -1.68
C LEU A 47 -1.07 0.09 -1.94
N LYS A 48 -1.42 0.69 -3.10
CA LYS A 48 -2.83 0.81 -3.52
C LYS A 48 -3.23 -0.44 -4.30
N CYS A 49 -4.31 -1.09 -3.90
CA CYS A 49 -4.89 -2.18 -4.67
C CYS A 49 -5.59 -1.64 -5.92
N ALA A 50 -5.29 -2.16 -7.11
CA ALA A 50 -5.95 -1.75 -8.35
C ALA A 50 -7.43 -2.20 -8.43
N GLN A 51 -7.80 -3.27 -7.70
CA GLN A 51 -9.15 -3.84 -7.74
C GLN A 51 -10.07 -3.26 -6.66
N CYS A 52 -9.56 -3.12 -5.43
CA CYS A 52 -10.33 -2.57 -4.31
C CYS A 52 -10.21 -1.05 -4.19
N GLU A 53 -9.22 -0.45 -4.87
CA GLU A 53 -8.83 0.96 -4.76
C GLU A 53 -8.39 1.45 -3.38
N GLU A 54 -8.28 0.53 -2.42
CA GLU A 54 -7.86 0.79 -1.04
C GLU A 54 -6.35 0.62 -0.86
N ALA A 55 -5.81 1.29 0.15
CA ALA A 55 -4.46 1.06 0.64
C ALA A 55 -4.40 -0.33 1.33
N ASP A 56 -3.34 -1.11 1.15
CA ASP A 56 -3.27 -2.51 1.61
C ASP A 56 -3.38 -2.69 3.15
N VAL A 57 -3.11 -1.64 3.95
CA VAL A 57 -3.35 -1.65 5.41
C VAL A 57 -4.80 -1.37 5.79
N LEU A 58 -5.57 -0.71 4.91
CA LEU A 58 -7.03 -0.50 5.08
C LEU A 58 -7.83 -1.66 4.48
N CYS A 59 -7.17 -2.52 3.72
CA CYS A 59 -7.71 -3.79 3.32
C CYS A 59 -7.84 -4.66 4.57
N THR A 60 -9.07 -4.83 5.08
CA THR A 60 -9.34 -5.79 6.15
C THR A 60 -8.91 -7.18 5.66
N CYS A 61 -7.89 -7.76 6.29
CA CYS A 61 -7.51 -9.15 6.09
C CYS A 61 -8.74 -10.03 6.36
N VAL A 62 -9.13 -10.85 5.39
CA VAL A 62 -10.05 -11.95 5.64
C VAL A 62 -9.18 -13.14 6.01
N GLY A 63 -9.04 -13.38 7.31
CA GLY A 63 -8.27 -14.47 7.90
C GLY A 63 -8.40 -14.49 9.41
#